data_AF-L8G8W0-F1
#
_entry.id   AF-L8G8W0-F1
#
_cell.length_a   1.000
_cell.length_b   1.000
_cell.length_c   1.000
_cell.angle_alpha   90.00
_cell.angle_beta   90.00
_cell.angle_gamma   90.00
#
_symmetry.space_group_name_H-M   'P 1'
#
loop_
_entity.id
_entity.type
_entity.pdbx_description
1 polymer ?
#
loop_
_entity_poly.entity_id
_entity_poly.type
_entity_poly.pdbx_seq_one_letter_code
_entity_poly.pdbx_strand_id
1 'polypeptide(L)'
;MLTEDPPNCYKKSTISEKILPLSDGVEHTFLQWSASIRDRVVVNEDHYLTDVSRRALIWGTTTGLAKTYLEPQYLSATHGFRSAEEMMDLLSSYYLTGNETEQARNLFDDLQMGEKGHASETFPEFKACFQSAAITGQVSESEWFRYMCNKLTPQFRSRVAIIKNQWNGDYQTMDKCPLNATVKEIDRNDPKAEEQWEEAVELQSDASLEENDEA
;
A
#
# COMPACT_ATOMS: atom_id res chain seq x y z
N MET A 1 -61.29 13.12 7.14
CA MET A 1 -60.67 12.17 6.18
C MET A 1 -59.18 12.23 6.42
N LEU A 2 -58.61 11.18 7.00
CA LEU A 2 -57.16 11.05 7.18
C LEU A 2 -56.60 10.53 5.86
N THR A 3 -55.82 11.36 5.18
CA THR A 3 -55.10 10.99 3.97
C THR A 3 -53.90 10.16 4.41
N GLU A 4 -53.96 8.85 4.24
CA GLU A 4 -52.77 8.00 4.36
C GLU A 4 -51.85 8.29 3.18
N ASP A 5 -50.62 8.72 3.46
CA ASP A 5 -49.57 8.82 2.45
C ASP A 5 -49.26 7.42 1.90
N PRO A 6 -49.06 7.26 0.58
CA PRO A 6 -48.75 5.97 -0.01
C PRO A 6 -47.40 5.46 0.51
N PRO A 7 -47.24 4.12 0.67
CA PRO A 7 -45.98 3.56 1.12
C PRO A 7 -44.89 3.96 0.12
N ASN A 8 -43.95 4.78 0.58
CA ASN A 8 -42.81 5.19 -0.21
C ASN A 8 -41.95 3.95 -0.47
N CYS A 9 -42.16 3.31 -1.60
CA CYS A 9 -41.36 2.19 -2.08
C CYS A 9 -40.00 2.73 -2.50
N TYR A 10 -39.14 3.04 -1.53
CA TYR A 10 -37.75 3.39 -1.79
C TYR A 10 -37.10 2.22 -2.54
N LYS A 11 -36.67 2.47 -3.78
CA LYS A 11 -35.91 1.50 -4.56
C LYS A 11 -34.57 1.30 -3.87
N LYS A 12 -34.31 0.08 -3.40
CA LYS A 12 -33.00 -0.29 -2.86
C LYS A 12 -31.93 -0.18 -3.93
N SER A 13 -30.72 0.15 -3.51
CA SER A 13 -29.54 0.20 -4.38
C SER A 13 -29.24 -1.19 -4.96
N THR A 14 -28.55 -1.26 -6.09
CA THR A 14 -28.05 -2.55 -6.60
C THR A 14 -26.87 -2.99 -5.74
N ILE A 15 -26.86 -4.24 -5.28
CA ILE A 15 -25.76 -4.80 -4.49
C ILE A 15 -24.51 -4.87 -5.37
N SER A 16 -23.39 -4.36 -4.86
CA SER A 16 -22.11 -4.37 -5.57
C SER A 16 -21.56 -5.78 -5.81
N GLU A 17 -20.64 -5.90 -6.77
CA GLU A 17 -20.00 -7.17 -7.20
C GLU A 17 -19.51 -8.02 -6.03
N LYS A 18 -19.62 -9.35 -6.16
CA LYS A 18 -19.34 -10.35 -5.11
C LYS A 18 -17.92 -10.19 -4.51
N ILE A 19 -17.84 -10.00 -3.19
CA ILE A 19 -16.58 -10.07 -2.43
C ILE A 19 -16.03 -11.50 -2.47
N LEU A 20 -14.74 -11.62 -2.77
CA LEU A 20 -14.03 -12.88 -2.73
C LEU A 20 -13.88 -13.33 -1.26
N PRO A 21 -14.14 -14.61 -0.94
CA PRO A 21 -14.17 -15.07 0.45
C PRO A 21 -12.80 -14.99 1.13
N LEU A 22 -12.77 -14.66 2.42
CA LEU A 22 -11.60 -14.85 3.26
C LEU A 22 -11.38 -16.35 3.51
N SER A 23 -10.22 -16.86 3.10
CA SER A 23 -9.81 -18.27 3.23
C SER A 23 -8.43 -18.42 3.87
N ASP A 24 -7.99 -19.66 4.05
CA ASP A 24 -6.66 -20.07 4.51
C ASP A 24 -5.57 -19.98 3.42
N GLY A 25 -5.92 -19.63 2.18
CA GLY A 25 -5.02 -19.63 1.04
C GLY A 25 -5.00 -18.31 0.29
N VAL A 26 -4.24 -17.34 0.82
CA VAL A 26 -3.43 -16.26 0.17
C VAL A 26 -4.02 -15.42 -0.98
N GLU A 27 -5.22 -15.67 -1.51
CA GLU A 27 -5.77 -14.87 -2.61
C GLU A 27 -6.09 -13.42 -2.18
N HIS A 28 -6.43 -13.20 -0.90
CA HIS A 28 -6.57 -11.88 -0.28
C HIS A 28 -6.04 -11.85 1.16
N THR A 29 -5.33 -10.79 1.51
CA THR A 29 -4.97 -10.53 2.92
C THR A 29 -6.20 -10.18 3.72
N PHE A 30 -6.18 -10.46 5.03
CA PHE A 30 -7.26 -10.06 5.94
C PHE A 30 -7.56 -8.54 5.85
N LEU A 31 -6.53 -7.70 5.67
CA LEU A 31 -6.68 -6.25 5.51
C LEU A 31 -7.44 -5.88 4.23
N GLN A 32 -7.12 -6.50 3.09
CA GLN A 32 -7.84 -6.24 1.83
C GLN A 32 -9.30 -6.71 1.90
N TRP A 33 -9.53 -7.89 2.46
CA TRP A 33 -10.89 -8.41 2.63
C TRP A 33 -11.71 -7.55 3.60
N SER A 34 -11.14 -7.15 4.74
CA SER A 34 -11.83 -6.32 5.73
C SER A 34 -12.18 -4.93 5.21
N ALA A 35 -11.29 -4.32 4.42
CA ALA A 35 -11.57 -3.07 3.71
C ALA A 35 -12.77 -3.24 2.75
N SER A 36 -12.78 -4.33 1.96
CA SER A 36 -13.88 -4.62 1.02
C SER A 36 -15.24 -4.77 1.73
N ILE A 37 -15.26 -5.38 2.92
CA ILE A 37 -16.47 -5.52 3.74
C ILE A 37 -16.93 -4.15 4.25
N ARG A 38 -16.01 -3.34 4.79
CA ARG A 38 -16.31 -2.01 5.32
C ARG A 38 -16.88 -1.11 4.22
N ASP A 39 -16.25 -1.08 3.05
CA ASP A 39 -16.71 -0.29 1.91
C ASP A 39 -18.09 -0.73 1.43
N ARG A 40 -18.35 -2.05 1.39
CA ARG A 40 -19.66 -2.57 1.02
C ARG A 40 -20.76 -2.15 1.99
N VAL A 41 -20.48 -2.14 3.29
CA VAL A 41 -21.46 -1.70 4.30
C VAL A 41 -21.81 -0.23 4.09
N VAL A 42 -20.86 0.61 3.67
CA VAL A 42 -21.08 2.03 3.37
C VAL A 42 -21.84 2.22 2.05
N VAL A 43 -21.39 1.58 0.96
CA VAL A 43 -21.98 1.75 -0.38
C VAL A 43 -23.39 1.20 -0.46
N ASN A 44 -23.67 0.10 0.25
CA ASN A 44 -24.97 -0.55 0.28
C ASN A 44 -25.61 -0.44 1.67
N GLU A 45 -25.50 0.73 2.31
CA GLU A 45 -26.02 0.96 3.67
C GLU A 45 -27.50 0.59 3.81
N ASP A 46 -28.31 0.83 2.77
CA ASP A 46 -29.73 0.49 2.69
C ASP A 46 -30.02 -1.03 2.78
N HIS A 47 -29.01 -1.87 2.49
CA HIS A 47 -29.06 -3.33 2.65
C HIS A 47 -28.52 -3.82 3.99
N TYR A 48 -27.71 -3.00 4.67
CA TYR A 48 -26.97 -3.39 5.88
C TYR A 48 -27.29 -2.48 7.08
N LEU A 49 -28.57 -2.13 7.23
CA LEU A 49 -29.07 -1.26 8.30
C LEU A 49 -28.90 -1.82 9.71
N THR A 50 -28.83 -3.15 9.85
CA THR A 50 -28.77 -3.82 11.16
C THR A 50 -27.47 -4.59 11.33
N ASP A 51 -27.04 -4.77 12.58
CA ASP A 51 -25.92 -5.66 12.90
C ASP A 51 -26.19 -7.10 12.43
N VAL A 52 -27.44 -7.57 12.44
CA VAL A 52 -27.79 -8.90 11.93
C VAL A 52 -27.42 -9.03 10.45
N SER A 53 -27.80 -8.05 9.62
CA SER A 53 -27.46 -8.02 8.19
C SER A 53 -25.94 -7.92 7.95
N ARG A 54 -25.22 -7.16 8.77
CA ARG A 54 -23.75 -7.01 8.67
C ARG A 54 -23.02 -8.30 9.09
N ARG A 55 -23.46 -8.95 10.17
CA ARG A 55 -22.96 -10.26 10.60
C ARG A 55 -23.20 -11.33 9.54
N ALA A 56 -24.38 -11.31 8.91
CA ALA A 56 -24.68 -12.22 7.81
C ALA A 56 -23.77 -12.01 6.58
N LEU A 57 -23.40 -10.76 6.27
CA LEU A 57 -22.42 -10.44 5.24
C LEU A 57 -21.04 -11.04 5.56
N ILE A 58 -20.54 -10.83 6.76
CA ILE A 58 -19.24 -11.37 7.21
C ILE A 58 -19.24 -12.90 7.15
N TRP A 59 -20.29 -13.54 7.69
CA TRP A 59 -20.44 -14.99 7.63
C TRP A 59 -20.54 -15.54 6.20
N GLY A 60 -21.24 -14.83 5.31
CA GLY A 60 -21.38 -15.20 3.91
C GLY A 60 -20.11 -15.02 3.08
N THR A 61 -19.14 -14.24 3.56
CA THR A 61 -17.88 -13.90 2.89
C THR A 61 -16.66 -14.52 3.58
N THR A 62 -16.87 -15.49 4.48
CA THR A 62 -15.82 -16.28 5.13
C THR A 62 -15.95 -17.75 4.74
N THR A 63 -14.80 -18.42 4.58
CA THR A 63 -14.70 -19.85 4.30
C THR A 63 -13.49 -20.45 5.02
N GLY A 64 -13.35 -21.77 5.01
CA GLY A 64 -12.22 -22.46 5.64
C GLY A 64 -12.03 -22.08 7.11
N LEU A 65 -10.79 -21.81 7.51
CA LEU A 65 -10.42 -21.48 8.90
C LEU A 65 -11.15 -20.25 9.45
N ALA A 66 -11.30 -19.19 8.66
CA ALA A 66 -12.03 -17.99 9.09
C ALA A 66 -13.46 -18.33 9.52
N LYS A 67 -14.12 -19.23 8.79
CA LYS A 67 -15.46 -19.70 9.12
C LYS A 67 -15.46 -20.57 10.38
N THR A 68 -14.48 -21.46 10.52
CA THR A 68 -14.29 -22.28 11.71
C THR A 68 -14.12 -21.44 12.99
N TYR A 69 -13.41 -20.31 12.92
CA TYR A 69 -13.23 -19.42 14.07
C TYR A 69 -14.54 -18.74 14.50
N LEU A 70 -15.38 -18.37 13.53
CA LEU A 70 -16.66 -17.70 13.78
C LEU A 70 -17.76 -18.66 14.25
N GLU A 71 -17.77 -19.89 13.73
CA GLU A 71 -18.88 -20.83 13.86
C GLU A 71 -19.39 -21.05 15.30
N PRO A 72 -18.53 -21.28 16.32
CA PRO A 72 -19.00 -21.57 17.68
C PRO A 72 -19.81 -20.43 18.30
N GLN A 73 -19.40 -19.19 18.06
CA GLN A 73 -20.11 -18.01 18.57
C GLN A 73 -21.25 -17.61 17.64
N TYR A 74 -21.09 -17.76 16.32
CA TYR A 74 -22.13 -17.37 15.36
C TYR A 74 -23.41 -18.21 15.50
N LEU A 75 -23.29 -19.51 15.77
CA LEU A 75 -24.42 -20.43 15.94
C LEU A 75 -24.97 -20.50 17.37
N SER A 76 -24.27 -19.89 18.33
CA SER A 76 -24.61 -20.00 19.74
C SER A 76 -25.73 -19.04 20.15
N ALA A 77 -26.75 -19.56 20.84
CA ALA A 77 -27.85 -18.77 21.39
C ALA A 77 -27.48 -18.00 22.67
N THR A 78 -26.48 -18.47 23.43
CA THR A 78 -26.11 -17.92 24.74
C THR A 78 -24.85 -17.04 24.69
N HIS A 79 -23.90 -17.40 23.83
CA HIS A 79 -22.63 -16.70 23.59
C HIS A 79 -22.53 -16.14 22.16
N GLY A 80 -23.65 -15.68 21.62
CA GLY A 80 -23.72 -15.12 20.26
C GLY A 80 -23.05 -13.75 20.13
N PHE A 81 -22.51 -13.46 18.94
CA PHE A 81 -22.00 -12.13 18.61
C PHE A 81 -23.10 -11.06 18.70
N ARG A 82 -22.80 -9.94 19.35
CA ARG A 82 -23.70 -8.79 19.51
C ARG A 82 -23.65 -7.86 18.32
N SER A 83 -22.48 -7.72 17.70
CA SER A 83 -22.25 -6.83 16.56
C SER A 83 -21.43 -7.50 15.45
N ALA A 84 -21.42 -6.88 14.28
CA ALA A 84 -20.48 -7.23 13.22
C ALA A 84 -19.03 -6.90 13.58
N GLU A 85 -18.80 -5.87 14.40
CA GLU A 85 -17.46 -5.49 14.86
C GLU A 85 -16.82 -6.60 15.71
N GLU A 86 -17.58 -7.24 16.61
CA GLU A 86 -17.05 -8.36 17.40
C GLU A 86 -16.58 -9.54 16.51
N MET A 87 -17.24 -9.77 15.36
CA MET A 87 -16.78 -10.77 14.40
C MET A 87 -15.48 -10.33 13.71
N MET A 88 -15.34 -9.04 13.38
CA MET A 88 -14.13 -8.48 12.78
C MET A 88 -12.95 -8.51 13.76
N ASP A 89 -13.19 -8.16 15.03
CA ASP A 89 -12.19 -8.19 16.10
C ASP A 89 -11.67 -9.60 16.36
N LEU A 90 -12.58 -10.60 16.40
CA LEU A 90 -12.18 -11.99 16.55
C LEU A 90 -11.29 -12.45 15.39
N LEU A 91 -11.70 -12.21 14.14
CA LEU A 91 -10.89 -12.57 12.97
C LEU A 91 -9.55 -11.83 12.98
N SER A 92 -9.56 -10.54 13.30
CA SER A 92 -8.36 -9.70 13.43
C SER A 92 -7.36 -10.33 14.39
N SER A 93 -7.82 -10.83 15.54
CA SER A 93 -6.94 -11.47 16.53
C SER A 93 -6.23 -12.75 16.05
N TYR A 94 -6.77 -13.43 15.03
CA TYR A 94 -6.15 -14.63 14.45
C TYR A 94 -5.25 -14.32 13.26
N TYR A 95 -5.60 -13.31 12.46
CA TYR A 95 -4.91 -12.98 11.22
C TYR A 95 -3.88 -11.85 11.36
N LEU A 96 -3.99 -11.03 12.40
CA LEU A 96 -3.05 -9.96 12.72
C LEU A 96 -2.27 -10.33 13.98
N THR A 97 -0.97 -10.08 13.91
CA THR A 97 0.03 -10.28 14.95
C THR A 97 0.20 -9.05 15.85
N GLY A 98 -0.24 -7.87 15.40
CA GLY A 98 -0.14 -6.61 16.14
C GLY A 98 1.21 -5.90 15.99
N ASN A 99 2.15 -6.46 15.23
CA ASN A 99 3.46 -5.86 14.94
C ASN A 99 3.63 -5.49 13.46
N GLU A 100 2.53 -5.40 12.70
CA GLU A 100 2.55 -5.14 11.26
C GLU A 100 3.25 -3.83 10.91
N THR A 101 3.05 -2.79 11.74
CA THR A 101 3.73 -1.50 11.58
C THR A 101 5.23 -1.63 11.76
N GLU A 102 5.69 -2.38 12.76
CA GLU A 102 7.11 -2.60 13.00
C GLU A 102 7.74 -3.46 11.91
N GLN A 103 7.06 -4.53 11.47
CA GLN A 103 7.50 -5.34 10.34
C GLN A 103 7.59 -4.54 9.05
N ALA A 104 6.61 -3.68 8.77
CA ALA A 104 6.62 -2.80 7.61
C ALA A 104 7.73 -1.74 7.72
N ARG A 105 8.05 -1.26 8.93
CA ARG A 105 9.18 -0.37 9.19
C ARG A 105 10.51 -1.06 8.88
N ASN A 106 10.71 -2.26 9.39
CA ASN A 106 11.92 -3.05 9.12
C ASN A 106 12.05 -3.35 7.63
N LEU A 107 10.96 -3.77 6.97
CA LEU A 107 10.93 -3.94 5.53
C LEU A 107 11.28 -2.65 4.80
N PHE A 108 10.71 -1.51 5.22
CA PHE A 108 11.00 -0.22 4.64
C PHE A 108 12.49 0.13 4.79
N ASP A 109 13.08 -0.09 5.96
CA ASP A 109 14.49 0.22 6.24
C ASP A 109 15.44 -0.64 5.39
N ASP A 110 15.14 -1.93 5.26
CA ASP A 110 15.92 -2.88 4.48
C ASP A 110 15.72 -2.73 2.96
N LEU A 111 14.58 -2.20 2.51
CA LEU A 111 14.22 -2.13 1.10
C LEU A 111 15.29 -1.41 0.25
N GLN A 112 15.84 -2.10 -0.75
CA GLN A 112 16.73 -1.55 -1.77
C GLN A 112 16.32 -2.09 -3.14
N MET A 113 16.23 -1.21 -4.14
CA MET A 113 15.87 -1.61 -5.49
C MET A 113 16.97 -2.51 -6.06
N GLY A 114 16.58 -3.64 -6.65
CA GLY A 114 17.52 -4.56 -7.30
C GLY A 114 18.47 -5.29 -6.33
N GLU A 115 18.13 -5.37 -5.04
CA GLU A 115 18.88 -6.14 -4.05
C GLU A 115 18.88 -7.64 -4.39
N LYS A 116 19.81 -8.39 -3.77
CA LYS A 116 20.01 -9.83 -3.97
C LYS A 116 18.70 -10.60 -3.71
N GLY A 117 18.11 -11.13 -4.78
CA GLY A 117 16.80 -11.80 -4.78
C GLY A 117 15.75 -11.11 -5.66
N HIS A 118 15.99 -9.84 -6.02
CA HIS A 118 15.09 -8.99 -6.79
C HIS A 118 15.80 -8.33 -8.00
N ALA A 119 16.82 -8.99 -8.56
CA ALA A 119 17.63 -8.43 -9.65
C ALA A 119 16.84 -8.11 -10.94
N SER A 120 15.63 -8.68 -11.11
CA SER A 120 14.73 -8.40 -12.23
C SER A 120 13.55 -7.48 -11.86
N GLU A 121 13.55 -6.92 -10.65
CA GLU A 121 12.49 -6.01 -10.19
C GLU A 121 12.43 -4.74 -11.05
N THR A 122 11.24 -4.40 -11.49
CA THR A 122 10.98 -3.18 -12.23
C THR A 122 10.75 -2.00 -11.28
N PHE A 123 11.05 -0.77 -11.72
CA PHE A 123 10.81 0.42 -10.91
C PHE A 123 9.35 0.53 -10.40
N PRO A 124 8.29 0.23 -11.18
CA PRO A 124 6.92 0.23 -10.66
C PRO A 124 6.67 -0.77 -9.53
N GLU A 125 7.24 -1.97 -9.60
CA GLU A 125 7.12 -2.99 -8.56
C GLU A 125 7.81 -2.52 -7.28
N PHE A 126 9.06 -2.08 -7.40
CA PHE A 126 9.83 -1.49 -6.30
C PHE A 126 9.07 -0.31 -5.65
N LYS A 127 8.55 0.61 -6.47
CA LYS A 127 7.80 1.78 -6.02
C LYS A 127 6.56 1.37 -5.23
N ALA A 128 5.83 0.36 -5.68
CA ALA A 128 4.66 -0.15 -4.97
C ALA A 128 5.06 -0.74 -3.60
N CYS A 129 6.15 -1.52 -3.55
CA CYS A 129 6.70 -2.04 -2.30
C CYS A 129 7.14 -0.92 -1.35
N PHE A 130 7.86 0.09 -1.85
CA PHE A 130 8.26 1.26 -1.09
C PHE A 130 7.07 1.99 -0.47
N GLN A 131 6.05 2.30 -1.28
CA GLN A 131 4.87 3.03 -0.81
C GLN A 131 4.09 2.21 0.21
N SER A 132 3.91 0.91 -0.04
CA SER A 132 3.24 0.01 0.90
C SER A 132 3.97 -0.02 2.25
N ALA A 133 5.29 -0.23 2.25
CA ALA A 133 6.08 -0.30 3.47
C ALA A 133 6.13 1.05 4.21
N ALA A 134 6.26 2.16 3.48
CA ALA A 134 6.28 3.50 4.05
C ALA A 134 4.95 3.88 4.74
N ILE A 135 3.82 3.58 4.10
CA ILE A 135 2.48 3.87 4.64
C ILE A 135 2.22 2.98 5.86
N THR A 136 2.39 1.67 5.74
CA THR A 136 2.14 0.72 6.83
C THR A 136 3.10 0.94 8.01
N GLY A 137 4.36 1.29 7.72
CA GLY A 137 5.39 1.63 8.70
C GLY A 137 5.35 3.07 9.21
N GLN A 138 4.34 3.86 8.83
CA GLN A 138 4.13 5.24 9.29
C GLN A 138 5.38 6.14 9.13
N VAL A 139 6.05 6.04 7.98
CA VAL A 139 7.19 6.90 7.64
C VAL A 139 6.67 8.28 7.25
N SER A 140 7.30 9.35 7.75
CA SER A 140 6.88 10.71 7.44
C SER A 140 7.03 11.02 5.95
N GLU A 141 5.97 11.48 5.30
CA GLU A 141 5.96 11.79 3.86
C GLU A 141 7.04 12.79 3.44
N SER A 142 7.41 13.72 4.32
CA SER A 142 8.49 14.70 4.08
C SER A 142 9.86 14.03 3.85
N GLU A 143 10.05 12.81 4.34
CA GLU A 143 11.29 12.06 4.17
C GLU A 143 11.27 11.13 2.96
N TRP A 144 10.10 10.86 2.37
CA TRP A 144 9.95 9.84 1.32
C TRP A 144 10.80 10.14 0.10
N PHE A 145 10.94 11.41 -0.28
CA PHE A 145 11.80 11.81 -1.40
C PHE A 145 13.26 11.40 -1.17
N ARG A 146 13.78 11.70 0.01
CA ARG A 146 15.15 11.37 0.43
C ARG A 146 15.33 9.85 0.46
N TYR A 147 14.39 9.12 1.06
CA TYR A 147 14.47 7.66 1.13
C TYR A 147 14.37 7.00 -0.24
N MET A 148 13.43 7.40 -1.10
CA MET A 148 13.31 6.86 -2.45
C MET A 148 14.60 7.04 -3.22
N CYS A 149 15.16 8.26 -3.26
CA CYS A 149 16.44 8.52 -3.94
C CYS A 149 17.57 7.63 -3.41
N ASN A 150 17.63 7.42 -2.10
CA ASN A 150 18.66 6.62 -1.44
C ASN A 150 18.44 5.10 -1.53
N LYS A 151 17.27 4.64 -1.98
CA LYS A 151 16.92 3.22 -2.12
C LYS A 151 16.92 2.75 -3.58
N LEU A 152 17.05 3.67 -4.53
CA LEU A 152 17.27 3.35 -5.95
C LEU A 152 18.67 2.74 -6.17
N THR A 153 18.81 1.93 -7.22
CA THR A 153 20.12 1.44 -7.69
C THR A 153 20.99 2.61 -8.18
N PRO A 154 22.33 2.46 -8.21
CA PRO A 154 23.22 3.48 -8.77
C PRO A 154 22.82 3.94 -10.18
N GLN A 155 22.41 3.00 -11.04
CA GLN A 155 21.94 3.27 -12.40
C GLN A 155 20.68 4.14 -12.44
N PHE A 156 19.73 3.93 -11.51
CA PHE A 156 18.55 4.79 -11.42
C PHE A 156 18.89 6.15 -10.79
N ARG A 157 19.80 6.20 -9.81
CA ARG A 157 20.23 7.47 -9.18
C ARG A 157 20.89 8.42 -10.19
N SER A 158 21.76 7.91 -11.06
CA SER A 158 22.40 8.73 -12.10
C SER A 158 21.36 9.32 -13.07
N ARG A 159 20.38 8.52 -13.49
CA ARG A 159 19.28 8.95 -14.37
C ARG A 159 18.36 9.96 -13.69
N VAL A 160 18.04 9.74 -12.41
CA VAL A 160 17.22 10.63 -11.59
C VAL A 160 17.92 11.97 -11.36
N ALA A 161 19.24 11.99 -11.15
CA ALA A 161 20.00 13.21 -10.84
C ALA A 161 19.79 14.32 -11.89
N ILE A 162 19.65 13.95 -13.16
CA ILE A 162 19.46 14.89 -14.29
C ILE A 162 18.16 15.69 -14.14
N ILE A 163 17.10 15.07 -13.61
CA ILE A 163 15.76 15.66 -13.47
C ILE A 163 15.40 15.98 -12.01
N LYS A 164 16.23 15.58 -11.05
CA LYS A 164 16.02 15.74 -9.61
C LYS A 164 15.71 17.18 -9.21
N ASN A 165 16.38 18.15 -9.85
CA ASN A 165 16.18 19.57 -9.60
C ASN A 165 14.78 20.07 -9.99
N GLN A 166 14.10 19.38 -10.93
CA GLN A 166 12.73 19.72 -11.34
C GLN A 166 11.69 19.28 -10.31
N TRP A 167 12.05 18.38 -9.40
CA TRP A 167 11.14 17.84 -8.39
C TRP A 167 11.14 18.64 -7.09
N ASN A 168 12.06 19.60 -6.92
CA ASN A 168 12.14 20.46 -5.74
C ASN A 168 12.16 19.70 -4.39
N GLY A 169 12.71 18.49 -4.36
CA GLY A 169 12.72 17.66 -3.15
C GLY A 169 11.38 17.03 -2.78
N ASP A 170 10.36 17.12 -3.64
CA ASP A 170 9.02 16.64 -3.39
C ASP A 170 8.76 15.26 -4.00
N TYR A 171 8.29 14.32 -3.16
CA TYR A 171 7.98 12.97 -3.58
C TYR A 171 6.82 12.94 -4.59
N GLN A 172 5.79 13.76 -4.40
CA GLN A 172 4.59 13.74 -5.25
C GLN A 172 4.90 14.20 -6.68
N THR A 173 5.81 15.16 -6.84
CA THR A 173 6.27 15.66 -8.13
C THR A 173 7.10 14.59 -8.86
N MET A 174 7.98 13.89 -8.14
CA MET A 174 8.73 12.75 -8.67
C MET A 174 7.80 11.59 -9.08
N ASP A 175 6.80 11.28 -8.26
CA ASP A 175 5.84 10.17 -8.47
C ASP A 175 5.08 10.29 -9.80
N LYS A 176 4.73 11.54 -10.16
CA LYS A 176 4.01 11.91 -11.38
C LYS A 176 4.88 12.01 -12.62
N CYS A 177 6.21 12.10 -12.46
CA CYS A 177 7.12 12.06 -13.59
C CYS A 177 7.18 10.63 -14.13
N PRO A 178 6.95 10.41 -15.44
CA PRO A 178 7.02 9.08 -16.04
C PRO A 178 8.49 8.65 -16.15
N LEU A 179 9.07 8.21 -15.03
CA LEU A 179 10.43 7.69 -14.94
C LEU A 179 10.67 6.58 -15.95
N ASN A 180 9.66 5.76 -16.25
CA ASN A 180 9.74 4.72 -17.28
C ASN A 180 9.88 5.26 -18.71
N ALA A 181 9.33 6.44 -19.01
CA ALA A 181 9.48 7.09 -20.32
C ALA A 181 10.87 7.74 -20.44
N THR A 182 11.33 8.39 -19.38
CA THR A 182 12.66 9.00 -19.30
C THR A 182 13.77 7.93 -19.32
N VAL A 183 13.58 6.80 -18.63
CA VAL A 183 14.53 5.66 -18.62
C VAL A 183 14.66 5.00 -19.99
N LYS A 184 13.55 4.86 -20.75
CA LYS A 184 13.58 4.33 -22.13
C LYS A 184 14.20 5.32 -23.14
N GLU A 185 14.05 6.62 -22.92
CA GLU A 185 14.68 7.65 -23.76
C GLU A 185 16.18 7.80 -23.47
N ILE A 186 16.61 7.58 -22.22
CA ILE A 186 18.02 7.64 -21.82
C ILE A 186 18.80 6.38 -22.27
N ASP A 187 18.20 5.18 -22.28
CA ASP A 187 18.82 3.97 -22.87
C ASP A 187 19.18 4.11 -24.36
N ARG A 188 18.58 5.10 -25.05
CA ARG A 188 18.93 5.44 -26.43
C ARG A 188 20.16 6.35 -26.55
N ASN A 189 20.59 7.00 -25.47
CA ASN A 189 21.65 7.99 -25.47
C ASN A 189 22.90 7.45 -24.74
N ASP A 190 23.69 6.69 -25.51
CA ASP A 190 25.15 6.50 -25.49
C ASP A 190 25.89 6.31 -24.11
N PRO A 191 26.57 5.16 -23.85
CA PRO A 191 27.40 4.91 -22.66
C PRO A 191 28.55 5.92 -22.45
N LYS A 192 28.86 6.74 -23.44
CA LYS A 192 29.88 7.80 -23.33
C LYS A 192 29.57 8.88 -22.29
N ALA A 193 28.30 9.02 -21.86
CA ALA A 193 27.91 9.96 -20.83
C ALA A 193 28.30 9.52 -19.41
N GLU A 194 28.45 8.22 -19.15
CA GLU A 194 28.79 7.67 -17.83
C GLU A 194 30.25 7.97 -17.44
N GLU A 195 31.16 7.90 -18.41
CA GLU A 195 32.59 8.20 -18.26
C GLU A 195 32.85 9.69 -17.91
N GLN A 196 32.02 10.60 -18.42
CA GLN A 196 32.16 12.05 -18.16
C GLN A 196 31.72 12.46 -16.75
N TRP A 197 30.90 11.67 -16.06
CA TRP A 197 30.44 12.00 -14.70
C TRP A 197 31.40 11.48 -13.63
N GLU A 198 32.03 10.31 -13.81
CA GLU A 198 33.10 9.87 -12.90
C GLU A 198 34.28 10.86 -12.94
N GLU A 199 34.65 11.34 -14.14
CA GLU A 199 35.68 12.37 -14.32
C GLU A 199 35.28 13.71 -13.66
N ALA A 200 34.00 14.12 -13.76
CA ALA A 200 33.53 15.36 -13.14
C ALA A 200 33.44 15.30 -11.60
N VAL A 201 33.19 14.11 -11.03
CA VAL A 201 33.15 13.89 -9.58
C VAL A 201 34.55 13.80 -8.99
N GLU A 202 35.51 13.16 -9.67
CA GLU A 202 36.94 13.19 -9.28
C GLU A 202 37.50 14.63 -9.30
N LEU A 203 37.20 15.41 -10.35
CA LEU A 203 37.67 16.80 -10.46
C LEU A 203 37.08 17.71 -9.36
N GLN A 204 35.86 17.43 -8.88
CA GLN A 204 35.29 18.18 -7.75
C GLN A 204 35.87 17.75 -6.39
N SER A 205 36.28 16.49 -6.22
CA SER A 205 36.95 16.05 -4.98
C SER A 205 38.37 16.60 -4.85
N ASP A 206 39.11 16.69 -5.97
CA ASP A 206 40.49 17.20 -5.96
C ASP A 206 40.53 18.73 -5.75
N ALA A 207 39.58 19.46 -6.32
CA ALA A 207 39.45 20.91 -6.11
C ALA A 207 39.11 21.28 -4.64
N SER A 208 38.56 20.35 -3.86
CA SER A 208 38.21 20.55 -2.45
C SER A 208 39.38 20.36 -1.49
N LEU A 209 40.50 19.78 -1.95
CA LEU A 209 41.67 19.47 -1.13
C LEU A 209 42.77 20.55 -1.19
N GLU A 210 42.76 21.43 -2.20
CA GLU A 210 43.75 22.51 -2.32
C GLU A 210 43.37 23.81 -1.59
N GLU A 211 42.12 23.97 -1.12
CA GLU A 211 41.65 25.23 -0.50
C GLU A 211 41.80 25.32 1.03
N ASN A 212 42.39 24.31 1.70
CA ASN A 212 42.47 24.26 3.16
C ASN A 212 43.86 24.53 3.79
N ASP A 213 44.87 24.95 3.03
CA ASP A 213 46.23 25.17 3.54
C ASP A 213 46.72 26.63 3.61
N GLU A 214 45.83 27.63 3.46
CA GLU A 214 46.17 29.02 3.83
C GLU A 214 45.05 29.70 4.62
N ALA A 215 45.13 29.62 5.96
CA ALA A 215 44.53 30.58 6.90
C ALA A 215 45.35 30.67 8.20
#